data_AF-A0A4S5B1V1-F1
#
_entry.id   AF-A0A4S5B1V1-F1
#
_cell.length_a   1.000
_cell.length_b   1.000
_cell.length_c   1.000
_cell.angle_alpha   90.00
_cell.angle_beta   90.00
_cell.angle_gamma   90.00
#
_symmetry.space_group_name_H-M   'P 1'
#
loop_
_entity.id
_entity.type
_entity.pdbx_description
1 polymer ?
#
loop_
_entity_poly.entity_id
_entity_poly.type
_entity_poly.pdbx_seq_one_letter_code
_entity_poly.pdbx_strand_id
1 'polypeptide(L)'
;MTDWIQPLFFEDNLDNNVLDLSARDNDVIITLKERWHNDFLSGVKKFEFRRKFSKKKPKRIVIYVGGEVRSICAIGFCGVPIFGNPDYVIQYASSLGAAPNPESLFRYFNGRHEVCAIPVEKYVPLFPPIDSELLSALAPDFTPPQSYTYVERYEGLKQYLMDTKVWKE
;
A
#
# COMPACT_ATOMS: atom_id res chain seq x y z
N MET A 1 -27.32 -23.69 -15.93
CA MET A 1 -27.22 -23.87 -14.46
C MET A 1 -25.76 -23.81 -14.14
N THR A 2 -25.29 -22.63 -13.75
CA THR A 2 -23.88 -22.39 -13.48
C THR A 2 -23.74 -22.41 -11.97
N ASP A 3 -23.17 -23.50 -11.46
CA ASP A 3 -22.84 -23.64 -10.05
C ASP A 3 -21.75 -22.62 -9.71
N TRP A 4 -22.13 -21.62 -8.93
CA TRP A 4 -21.19 -20.71 -8.29
C TRP A 4 -20.55 -21.48 -7.14
N ILE A 5 -19.29 -21.87 -7.33
CA ILE A 5 -18.43 -22.36 -6.26
C ILE A 5 -18.38 -21.26 -5.19
N GLN A 6 -19.05 -21.52 -4.06
CA GLN A 6 -18.87 -20.77 -2.83
C GLN A 6 -17.39 -20.88 -2.42
N PRO A 7 -16.71 -19.79 -2.02
CA PRO A 7 -15.42 -19.93 -1.37
C PRO A 7 -15.60 -20.81 -0.13
N LEU A 8 -14.80 -21.88 -0.02
CA LEU A 8 -14.69 -22.62 1.24
C LEU A 8 -14.22 -21.65 2.31
N PHE A 9 -15.16 -21.10 3.08
CA PHE A 9 -14.89 -20.69 4.43
C PHE A 9 -14.53 -21.96 5.18
N PHE A 10 -13.25 -22.09 5.54
CA PHE A 10 -12.81 -23.05 6.55
C PHE A 10 -13.43 -22.62 7.88
N GLU A 11 -14.69 -23.01 8.09
CA GLU A 11 -15.32 -23.12 9.40
C GLU A 11 -14.78 -24.40 10.02
N ASP A 12 -13.66 -24.31 10.75
CA ASP A 12 -13.28 -25.24 11.83
C ASP A 12 -11.88 -24.87 12.35
N ASN A 13 -11.81 -23.72 13.03
CA ASN A 13 -10.86 -23.36 14.10
C ASN A 13 -11.17 -21.93 14.56
N LEU A 14 -12.35 -21.76 15.17
CA LEU A 14 -12.60 -20.59 16.03
C LEU A 14 -11.80 -20.77 17.31
N ASP A 15 -10.55 -20.33 17.32
CA ASP A 15 -9.88 -19.85 18.54
C ASP A 15 -8.61 -19.03 18.18
N ASN A 16 -8.67 -17.73 18.52
CA ASN A 16 -7.54 -16.81 18.74
C ASN A 16 -6.78 -16.13 17.58
N ASN A 17 -7.39 -15.89 16.42
CA ASN A 17 -6.76 -14.94 15.46
C ASN A 17 -7.74 -14.15 14.58
N VAL A 18 -8.84 -13.66 15.16
CA VAL A 18 -9.61 -12.58 14.52
C VAL A 18 -8.74 -11.33 14.59
N LEU A 19 -8.01 -11.05 13.51
CA LEU A 19 -7.35 -9.77 13.30
C LEU A 19 -8.40 -8.68 13.51
N ASP A 20 -8.21 -7.85 14.55
CA ASP A 20 -9.07 -6.72 14.80
C ASP A 20 -8.90 -5.69 13.67
N LEU A 21 -9.72 -5.83 12.64
CA LEU A 21 -9.79 -4.94 11.49
C LEU A 21 -10.48 -3.61 11.83
N SER A 22 -11.06 -3.47 13.04
CA SER A 22 -11.68 -2.23 13.51
C SER A 22 -10.63 -1.24 14.06
N ALA A 23 -9.48 -1.74 14.53
CA ALA A 23 -8.34 -0.92 14.89
C ALA A 23 -7.62 -0.38 13.65
N ARG A 24 -7.97 0.85 13.23
CA ARG A 24 -7.22 1.57 12.20
C ARG A 24 -5.78 1.82 12.66
N ASP A 25 -4.81 1.34 11.89
CA ASP A 25 -3.39 1.60 12.17
C ASP A 25 -3.03 3.05 11.84
N ASN A 26 -1.84 3.40 12.30
CA ASN A 26 -1.08 4.58 11.91
C ASN A 26 -0.96 4.76 10.38
N ASP A 27 -0.81 6.00 9.93
CA ASP A 27 -0.55 6.30 8.51
C ASP A 27 0.85 5.80 8.13
N VAL A 28 1.00 5.18 6.95
CA VAL A 28 2.28 4.57 6.55
C VAL A 28 2.89 5.28 5.34
N ILE A 29 4.21 5.28 5.26
CA ILE A 29 4.96 5.72 4.09
C ILE A 29 5.49 4.49 3.36
N ILE A 30 5.32 4.45 2.04
CA ILE A 30 5.94 3.45 1.16
C ILE A 30 6.77 4.12 0.07
N THR A 31 7.74 3.39 -0.46
CA THR A 31 8.50 3.80 -1.64
C THR A 31 7.99 3.12 -2.90
N LEU A 32 7.62 3.92 -3.91
CA LEU A 32 7.31 3.47 -5.27
C LEU A 32 8.43 3.83 -6.24
N LYS A 33 8.53 3.06 -7.33
CA LYS A 33 9.25 3.47 -8.54
C LYS A 33 8.35 4.40 -9.36
N GLU A 34 8.94 5.34 -10.09
CA GLU A 34 8.24 6.33 -10.92
C GLU A 34 7.19 5.70 -11.84
N ARG A 35 7.51 4.58 -12.52
CA ARG A 35 6.54 3.88 -13.38
C ARG A 35 5.25 3.48 -12.64
N TRP A 36 5.36 3.05 -11.39
CA TRP A 36 4.21 2.61 -10.60
C TRP A 36 3.40 3.78 -10.08
N HIS A 37 4.06 4.90 -9.81
CA HIS A 37 3.36 6.15 -9.52
C HIS A 37 2.49 6.59 -10.71
N ASN A 38 3.05 6.56 -11.93
CA ASN A 38 2.31 6.91 -13.15
C ASN A 38 1.16 5.94 -13.45
N ASP A 39 1.35 4.64 -13.20
CA ASP A 39 0.27 3.65 -13.35
C ASP A 39 -0.88 3.88 -12.36
N PHE A 40 -0.60 4.39 -11.15
CA PHE A 40 -1.65 4.79 -10.21
C PHE A 40 -2.36 6.07 -10.67
N LEU A 41 -1.62 7.09 -11.14
CA LEU A 41 -2.20 8.33 -11.65
C LEU A 41 -3.13 8.11 -12.86
N SER A 42 -2.76 7.18 -13.74
CA SER A 42 -3.57 6.79 -14.90
C SER A 42 -4.72 5.83 -14.58
N GLY A 43 -4.82 5.36 -13.34
CA GLY A 43 -5.85 4.39 -12.90
C GLY A 43 -5.62 2.96 -13.39
N VAL A 44 -4.50 2.68 -14.05
CA VAL A 44 -4.13 1.33 -14.52
C VAL A 44 -3.83 0.41 -13.33
N LYS A 45 -3.08 0.91 -12.35
CA LYS A 45 -2.72 0.16 -11.14
C LYS A 45 -3.74 0.41 -10.03
N LYS A 46 -4.30 -0.68 -9.48
CA LYS A 46 -5.31 -0.65 -8.41
C LYS A 46 -4.82 -1.21 -7.08
N PHE A 47 -3.73 -1.98 -7.11
CA PHE A 47 -3.17 -2.63 -5.92
C PHE A 47 -1.69 -2.30 -5.77
N GLU A 48 -1.27 -2.14 -4.53
CA GLU A 48 0.13 -2.16 -4.14
C GLU A 48 0.52 -3.53 -3.57
N PHE A 49 1.54 -4.15 -4.16
CA PHE A 49 1.98 -5.50 -3.80
C PHE A 49 3.22 -5.43 -2.92
N ARG A 50 3.21 -6.11 -1.78
CA ARG A 50 4.33 -6.10 -0.82
C ARG A 50 4.65 -7.50 -0.33
N ARG A 51 5.95 -7.80 -0.21
CA ARG A 51 6.46 -9.05 0.40
C ARG A 51 6.28 -9.11 1.92
N LYS A 52 6.09 -7.96 2.57
CA LYS A 52 5.85 -7.79 4.01
C LYS A 52 5.13 -6.46 4.21
N PHE A 53 4.13 -6.43 5.07
CA PHE A 53 3.35 -5.24 5.41
C PHE A 53 2.69 -5.34 6.78
N SER A 54 2.18 -4.24 7.34
CA SER A 54 1.41 -4.25 8.58
C SER A 54 0.14 -5.07 8.40
N LYS A 55 -0.16 -5.95 9.36
CA LYS A 55 -1.39 -6.76 9.38
C LYS A 55 -2.64 -5.94 9.72
N LYS A 56 -2.45 -4.73 10.26
CA LYS A 56 -3.53 -3.80 10.51
C LYS A 56 -3.80 -2.97 9.24
N LYS A 57 -5.05 -2.56 9.05
CA LYS A 57 -5.43 -1.69 7.93
C LYS A 57 -4.82 -0.29 8.14
N PRO A 58 -3.93 0.19 7.24
CA PRO A 58 -3.46 1.57 7.32
C PRO A 58 -4.61 2.53 7.01
N LYS A 59 -4.65 3.67 7.70
CA LYS A 59 -5.61 4.75 7.39
C LYS A 59 -5.35 5.31 6.00
N ARG A 60 -4.11 5.71 5.76
CA ARG A 60 -3.62 6.21 4.47
C ARG A 60 -2.22 5.67 4.20
N ILE A 61 -1.85 5.70 2.93
CA ILE A 61 -0.49 5.43 2.47
C ILE A 61 0.07 6.70 1.84
N VAL A 62 1.11 7.24 2.44
CA VAL A 62 1.93 8.32 1.88
C VAL A 62 2.93 7.72 0.89
N ILE A 63 2.95 8.26 -0.31
CA ILE A 63 3.72 7.72 -1.42
C ILE A 63 4.98 8.55 -1.65
N TYR A 64 6.12 8.01 -1.23
CA TYR A 64 7.42 8.50 -1.66
C TYR A 64 7.79 7.86 -3.00
N VAL A 65 8.16 8.66 -4.00
CA VAL A 65 8.64 8.18 -5.30
C VAL A 65 10.16 8.28 -5.32
N GLY A 66 10.82 7.13 -5.41
CA GLY A 66 12.29 7.05 -5.52
C GLY A 66 12.79 7.33 -6.93
N GLY A 67 14.08 7.09 -7.17
CA GLY A 67 14.69 7.37 -8.48
C GLY A 67 15.20 8.81 -8.56
N GLU A 68 14.85 9.51 -9.63
CA GLU A 68 15.20 10.92 -9.82
C GLU A 68 14.17 11.86 -9.17
N VAL A 69 12.93 11.40 -8.98
CA VAL A 69 11.86 12.21 -8.36
C VAL A 69 12.12 12.54 -6.88
N ARG A 70 12.58 11.56 -6.08
CA ARG A 70 12.97 11.70 -4.67
C ARG A 70 12.05 12.57 -3.79
N SER A 71 10.74 12.39 -3.96
CA SER A 71 9.73 13.27 -3.35
C SER A 71 8.54 12.47 -2.80
N ILE A 72 7.80 13.03 -1.84
CA ILE A 72 6.46 12.54 -1.51
C ILE A 72 5.47 13.17 -2.50
N CYS A 73 4.85 12.33 -3.33
CA CYS A 73 4.09 12.79 -4.49
C CYS A 73 2.59 12.56 -4.37
N ALA A 74 2.12 11.73 -3.43
CA ALA A 74 0.70 11.40 -3.34
C ALA A 74 0.31 10.80 -1.99
N ILE A 75 -0.99 10.76 -1.77
CA ILE A 75 -1.65 10.03 -0.69
C ILE A 75 -2.61 9.02 -1.31
N GLY A 76 -2.45 7.75 -0.94
CA GLY A 76 -3.36 6.66 -1.25
C GLY A 76 -4.30 6.36 -0.08
N PHE A 77 -5.58 6.18 -0.40
CA PHE A 77 -6.59 5.71 0.55
C PHE A 77 -6.86 4.23 0.27
N CYS A 78 -6.76 3.41 1.31
CA CYS A 78 -6.64 1.97 1.14
C CYS A 78 -7.85 1.19 1.62
N GLY A 79 -8.12 0.11 0.89
CA GLY A 79 -9.00 -0.96 1.33
C GLY A 79 -8.34 -1.83 2.40
N VAL A 80 -8.99 -2.94 2.74
CA VAL A 80 -8.39 -3.95 3.65
C VAL A 80 -7.27 -4.68 2.89
N PRO A 81 -6.02 -4.71 3.40
CA PRO A 81 -4.97 -5.49 2.76
C PRO A 81 -5.31 -6.99 2.75
N ILE A 82 -5.05 -7.64 1.63
CA ILE A 82 -5.30 -9.06 1.43
C ILE A 82 -3.98 -9.80 1.60
N PHE A 83 -3.94 -10.70 2.58
CA PHE A 83 -2.79 -11.54 2.87
C PHE A 83 -3.04 -12.96 2.42
N GLY A 84 -1.98 -13.64 1.99
CA GLY A 84 -2.02 -15.05 1.65
C GLY A 84 -0.71 -15.49 0.99
N ASN A 85 -0.69 -16.73 0.52
CA ASN A 85 0.42 -17.19 -0.30
C ASN A 85 0.46 -16.43 -1.65
N PRO A 86 1.62 -16.42 -2.33
CA PRO A 86 1.77 -15.71 -3.60
C PRO A 86 0.73 -16.08 -4.66
N ASP A 87 0.42 -17.36 -4.81
CA ASP A 87 -0.55 -17.85 -5.81
C ASP A 87 -1.93 -17.23 -5.59
N TYR A 88 -2.44 -17.31 -4.36
CA TYR A 88 -3.73 -16.76 -3.98
C TYR A 88 -3.82 -15.26 -4.23
N VAL A 89 -2.82 -14.50 -3.77
CA VAL A 89 -2.82 -13.03 -3.88
C VAL A 89 -2.74 -12.60 -5.35
N ILE A 90 -1.93 -13.28 -6.17
CA ILE A 90 -1.81 -12.99 -7.60
C ILE A 90 -3.09 -13.35 -8.33
N GLN A 91 -3.65 -14.54 -8.11
CA GLN A 91 -4.89 -14.97 -8.76
C GLN A 91 -6.07 -14.05 -8.41
N TYR A 92 -6.18 -13.67 -7.14
CA TYR A 92 -7.19 -12.71 -6.71
C TYR A 92 -7.03 -11.36 -7.42
N ALA A 93 -5.82 -10.81 -7.49
CA ALA A 93 -5.60 -9.54 -8.18
C ALA A 93 -5.82 -9.66 -9.70
N SER A 94 -5.47 -10.79 -10.30
CA SER A 94 -5.69 -11.08 -11.73
C SER A 94 -7.18 -11.17 -12.07
N SER A 95 -8.01 -11.77 -11.21
CA SER A 95 -9.46 -11.86 -11.44
C SER A 95 -10.14 -10.49 -11.44
N LEU A 96 -9.54 -9.50 -10.79
CA LEU A 96 -9.96 -8.09 -10.79
C LEU A 96 -9.32 -7.25 -11.91
N GLY A 97 -8.55 -7.88 -12.80
CA GLY A 97 -7.81 -7.19 -13.86
C GLY A 97 -6.69 -6.28 -13.36
N ALA A 98 -6.20 -6.49 -12.13
CA ALA A 98 -5.26 -5.59 -11.45
C ALA A 98 -3.83 -6.15 -11.30
N ALA A 99 -3.57 -7.32 -11.89
CA ALA A 99 -2.25 -7.93 -12.03
C ALA A 99 -1.93 -8.19 -13.51
N PRO A 100 -1.60 -7.16 -14.31
CA PRO A 100 -1.40 -7.29 -15.75
C PRO A 100 -0.13 -8.09 -16.12
N ASN A 101 0.78 -8.33 -15.17
CA ASN A 101 1.97 -9.15 -15.37
C ASN A 101 2.21 -10.09 -14.16
N PRO A 102 1.43 -11.20 -14.06
CA PRO A 102 1.53 -12.16 -12.97
C PRO A 102 2.94 -12.75 -12.80
N GLU A 103 3.62 -13.06 -13.91
CA GLU A 103 4.97 -13.63 -13.94
C GLU A 103 5.99 -12.75 -13.17
N SER A 104 5.91 -11.43 -13.37
CA SER A 104 6.77 -10.50 -12.63
C SER A 104 6.45 -10.45 -11.14
N LEU A 105 5.19 -10.64 -10.75
CA LEU A 105 4.78 -10.73 -9.34
C LEU A 105 5.27 -12.04 -8.71
N PHE A 106 5.16 -13.17 -9.41
CA PHE A 106 5.71 -14.45 -8.95
C PHE A 106 7.21 -14.34 -8.67
N ARG A 107 7.98 -13.78 -9.60
CA ARG A 107 9.41 -13.53 -9.37
C ARG A 107 9.68 -12.60 -8.18
N TYR A 108 8.90 -11.53 -8.04
CA TYR A 108 9.03 -10.60 -6.92
C TYR A 108 8.71 -11.27 -5.56
N PHE A 109 7.76 -12.20 -5.54
CA PHE A 109 7.32 -12.93 -4.37
C PHE A 109 8.12 -14.21 -4.07
N ASN A 110 9.08 -14.58 -4.93
CA ASN A 110 9.89 -15.77 -4.74
C ASN A 110 10.48 -15.88 -3.32
N GLY A 111 10.42 -17.09 -2.76
CA GLY A 111 10.87 -17.40 -1.40
C GLY A 111 10.00 -16.80 -0.28
N ARG A 112 8.76 -16.41 -0.54
CA ARG A 112 7.80 -15.97 0.49
C ARG A 112 6.65 -16.97 0.64
N HIS A 113 6.35 -17.35 1.87
CA HIS A 113 5.16 -18.12 2.22
C HIS A 113 3.90 -17.25 2.31
N GLU A 114 4.09 -15.96 2.59
CA GLU A 114 3.01 -15.00 2.73
C GLU A 114 3.42 -13.64 2.14
N VAL A 115 2.49 -13.01 1.44
CA VAL A 115 2.62 -11.70 0.82
C VAL A 115 1.29 -10.95 0.96
N CYS A 116 1.24 -9.70 0.50
CA CYS A 116 -0.02 -8.97 0.46
C CYS A 116 -0.22 -8.12 -0.80
N ALA A 117 -1.50 -7.92 -1.12
CA ALA A 117 -1.98 -6.90 -2.04
C ALA A 117 -2.83 -5.90 -1.26
N ILE A 118 -2.48 -4.62 -1.35
CA ILE A 118 -3.17 -3.53 -0.68
C ILE A 118 -4.02 -2.82 -1.75
N PRO A 119 -5.36 -2.90 -1.68
CA PRO A 119 -6.22 -2.11 -2.56
C PRO A 119 -5.98 -0.62 -2.33
N VAL A 120 -5.78 0.14 -3.40
CA VAL A 120 -5.72 1.61 -3.36
C VAL A 120 -6.97 2.14 -4.04
N GLU A 121 -7.94 2.55 -3.24
CA GLU A 121 -9.29 2.92 -3.67
C GLU A 121 -9.34 4.35 -4.22
N LYS A 122 -8.53 5.24 -3.64
CA LYS A 122 -8.33 6.62 -4.12
C LYS A 122 -6.84 6.94 -4.09
N TYR A 123 -6.32 7.51 -5.17
CA TYR A 123 -4.93 7.96 -5.27
C TYR A 123 -4.91 9.45 -5.59
N VAL A 124 -4.46 10.28 -4.65
CA VAL A 124 -4.53 11.73 -4.77
C VAL A 124 -3.12 12.31 -4.84
N PRO A 125 -2.72 12.92 -5.97
CA PRO A 125 -1.41 13.57 -6.06
C PRO A 125 -1.33 14.79 -5.14
N LEU A 126 -0.14 15.02 -4.58
CA LEU A 126 0.20 16.27 -3.91
C LEU A 126 0.69 17.28 -4.93
N PHE A 127 0.15 18.49 -4.87
CA PHE A 127 0.59 19.61 -5.69
C PHE A 127 0.77 20.87 -4.83
N PRO A 128 2.01 21.35 -4.62
CA PRO A 128 3.26 20.74 -5.08
C PRO A 128 3.58 19.40 -4.35
N PRO A 129 4.42 18.52 -4.92
CA PRO A 129 4.99 17.41 -4.17
C PRO A 129 5.90 17.93 -3.03
N ILE A 130 6.11 17.12 -2.01
CA ILE A 130 7.10 17.42 -0.95
C ILE A 130 8.45 16.91 -1.46
N ASP A 131 9.27 17.82 -1.98
CA ASP A 131 10.60 17.53 -2.51
C ASP A 131 11.62 17.16 -1.42
N SER A 132 12.83 16.81 -1.84
CA SER A 132 13.88 16.37 -0.91
C SER A 132 14.32 17.46 0.08
N GLU A 133 14.26 18.73 -0.30
CA GLU A 133 14.66 19.85 0.58
C GLU A 133 13.62 20.03 1.69
N LEU A 134 12.34 20.15 1.32
CA LEU A 134 11.25 20.26 2.27
C LEU A 134 11.13 18.99 3.13
N LEU A 135 11.30 17.80 2.52
CA LEU A 135 11.27 16.55 3.26
C LEU A 135 12.39 16.46 4.31
N SER A 136 13.60 16.92 3.98
CA SER A 136 14.73 16.97 4.92
C SER A 136 14.45 17.93 6.08
N ALA A 137 13.82 19.08 5.81
CA ALA A 137 13.42 20.01 6.87
C ALA A 137 12.33 19.44 7.79
N LEU A 138 11.35 18.71 7.23
CA LEU A 138 10.21 18.14 7.96
C LEU A 138 10.54 16.82 8.68
N ALA A 139 11.48 16.06 8.14
CA ALA A 139 11.86 14.73 8.59
C ALA A 139 13.36 14.48 8.35
N PRO A 140 14.27 15.08 9.16
CA PRO A 140 15.72 15.04 8.93
C PRO A 140 16.31 13.64 8.85
N ASP A 141 15.77 12.68 9.60
CA ASP A 141 16.22 11.28 9.63
C ASP A 141 15.43 10.38 8.67
N PHE A 142 14.68 10.97 7.72
CA PHE A 142 13.90 10.19 6.77
C PHE A 142 14.82 9.40 5.84
N THR A 143 14.59 8.09 5.81
CA THR A 143 15.18 7.18 4.82
C THR A 143 14.06 6.46 4.08
N PRO A 144 14.04 6.44 2.73
CA PRO A 144 13.02 5.74 1.97
C PRO A 144 12.89 4.26 2.40
N PRO A 145 11.71 3.81 2.85
CA PRO A 145 11.56 2.46 3.39
C PRO A 145 11.56 1.38 2.31
N GLN A 146 12.27 0.27 2.56
CA GLN A 146 12.23 -0.90 1.68
C GLN A 146 10.85 -1.57 1.67
N SER A 147 10.17 -1.61 2.83
CA SER A 147 8.85 -2.21 3.00
C SER A 147 7.80 -1.12 3.27
N TYR A 148 7.81 -0.55 4.46
CA TYR A 148 7.06 0.65 4.85
C TYR A 148 7.68 1.24 6.12
N THR A 149 7.33 2.48 6.46
CA THR A 149 7.54 3.08 7.79
C THR A 149 6.28 3.81 8.22
N TYR A 150 6.20 4.26 9.46
CA TYR A 150 5.05 5.01 9.98
C TYR A 150 5.29 6.51 9.85
N VAL A 151 4.26 7.27 9.46
CA VAL A 151 4.28 8.73 9.37
C VAL A 151 4.53 9.34 10.76
N GLU A 152 4.02 8.70 11.81
CA GLU A 152 4.12 9.09 13.22
C GLU A 152 5.56 9.08 13.74
N ARG A 153 6.52 8.49 13.01
CA ARG A 153 7.94 8.63 13.32
C ARG A 153 8.50 10.01 12.98
N TYR A 154 7.77 10.80 12.20
CA TYR A 154 8.22 12.08 11.63
C TYR A 154 7.21 13.18 11.95
N GLU A 155 7.28 13.75 13.15
CA GLU A 155 6.24 14.68 13.63
C GLU A 155 6.09 15.93 12.74
N GLY A 156 7.20 16.49 12.24
CA GLY A 156 7.16 17.63 11.31
C GLY A 156 6.43 17.30 10.01
N LEU A 157 6.78 16.17 9.39
CA LEU A 157 6.09 15.68 8.19
C LEU A 157 4.62 15.38 8.45
N LYS A 158 4.30 14.75 9.57
CA LYS A 158 2.92 14.44 9.97
C LYS A 158 2.07 15.70 10.09
N GLN A 159 2.57 16.71 10.81
CA GLN A 159 1.88 17.99 10.97
C GLN A 159 1.67 18.68 9.63
N TYR A 160 2.72 18.74 8.80
CA TYR A 160 2.62 19.32 7.45
C TYR A 160 1.55 18.62 6.61
N LEU A 161 1.54 17.29 6.60
CA LEU A 161 0.55 16.48 5.90
C LEU A 161 -0.88 16.76 6.39
N MET A 162 -1.08 16.83 7.71
CA MET A 162 -2.39 17.14 8.32
C MET A 162 -2.95 18.50 7.90
N ASP A 163 -2.09 19.45 7.56
CA ASP A 163 -2.49 20.77 7.10
C ASP A 163 -2.84 20.82 5.61
N THR A 164 -2.44 19.81 4.84
CA THR A 164 -2.83 19.70 3.43
C THR A 164 -4.33 19.41 3.26
N LYS A 165 -4.94 19.95 2.20
CA LYS A 165 -6.34 19.66 1.85
C LYS A 165 -6.57 18.16 1.61
N VAL A 166 -5.62 17.52 0.92
CA VAL A 166 -5.68 16.10 0.57
C VAL A 166 -5.83 15.20 1.80
N TRP A 167 -5.24 15.58 2.93
CA TRP A 167 -5.30 14.78 4.16
C TRP A 167 -6.64 14.87 4.90
N LYS A 168 -7.37 15.98 4.72
CA LYS A 168 -8.63 16.28 5.41
C LYS A 168 -9.85 15.67 4.72
N GLU A 169 -9.71 15.30 3.45
CA GLU A 169 -10.71 14.58 2.64
C GLU A 169 -10.65 13.06 2.83
#